data_AF-D1C5D9-F1
#
_entry.id   AF-D1C5D9-F1
#
_cell.length_a   1.000
_cell.length_b   1.000
_cell.length_c   1.000
_cell.angle_alpha   90.00
_cell.angle_beta   90.00
_cell.angle_gamma   90.00
#
_symmetry.space_group_name_H-M   'P 1'
#
loop_
_entity.id
_entity.type
_entity.pdbx_description
1 polymer ?
#
loop_
_entity_poly.entity_id
_entity_poly.type
_entity_poly.pdbx_seq_one_letter_code
_entity_poly.pdbx_strand_id
1 'polypeptide(L)'
;MDGASDFANGIVLLGVPAVVLVPLLVEGLKRLGMPSQWATPAAVVAGALIAALAEALAIWPEIAPGVRILLAAIVLGFGASGVYSQTRAYRRGQAADHGRD
;
A
#
# COMPACT_ATOMS: atom_id res chain seq x y z
N MET A 1 18.85 -18.11 -19.72
CA MET A 1 18.36 -17.42 -18.51
C MET A 1 17.54 -16.25 -19.02
N ASP A 2 16.22 -16.40 -19.00
CA ASP A 2 15.33 -15.52 -19.76
C ASP A 2 14.95 -14.33 -18.89
N GLY A 3 15.44 -13.13 -19.22
CA GLY A 3 15.21 -11.91 -18.41
C GLY A 3 13.73 -11.55 -18.19
N ALA A 4 12.83 -12.05 -19.04
CA ALA A 4 11.38 -11.95 -18.81
C ALA A 4 10.91 -12.72 -17.57
N SER A 5 11.57 -13.84 -17.24
CA SER A 5 11.26 -14.63 -16.05
C SER A 5 11.78 -13.97 -14.76
N ASP A 6 12.94 -13.32 -14.77
CA ASP A 6 13.43 -12.53 -13.63
C ASP A 6 12.64 -11.23 -13.43
N PHE A 7 12.25 -10.56 -14.51
CA PHE A 7 11.35 -9.40 -14.46
C PHE A 7 9.97 -9.78 -13.94
N ALA A 8 9.41 -10.89 -14.43
CA ALA A 8 8.16 -11.44 -13.92
C ALA A 8 8.30 -11.88 -12.46
N ASN A 9 9.42 -12.48 -12.04
CA ASN A 9 9.63 -12.87 -10.64
C ASN A 9 9.77 -11.64 -9.72
N GLY A 10 10.41 -10.57 -10.20
CA GLY A 10 10.45 -9.26 -9.54
C GLY A 10 9.05 -8.63 -9.42
N ILE A 11 8.24 -8.68 -10.48
CA ILE A 11 6.83 -8.24 -10.49
C ILE A 11 5.91 -9.19 -9.71
N VAL A 12 6.23 -10.48 -9.56
CA VAL A 12 5.41 -11.40 -8.78
C VAL A 12 5.75 -11.28 -7.29
N LEU A 13 7.00 -10.97 -6.93
CA LEU A 13 7.41 -10.65 -5.56
C LEU A 13 7.00 -9.23 -5.11
N LEU A 14 6.85 -8.25 -6.02
CA LEU A 14 6.54 -6.84 -5.69
C LEU A 14 5.29 -6.26 -6.36
N GLY A 15 4.79 -6.82 -7.46
CA GLY A 15 3.71 -6.26 -8.28
C GLY A 15 2.31 -6.46 -7.72
N VAL A 16 2.02 -7.57 -7.03
CA VAL A 16 0.75 -7.68 -6.25
C VAL A 16 0.75 -6.68 -5.07
N PRO A 17 1.84 -6.52 -4.30
CA PRO A 17 1.96 -5.45 -3.33
C PRO A 17 1.85 -4.04 -3.93
N ALA A 18 2.47 -3.76 -5.08
CA ALA A 18 2.53 -2.42 -5.68
C ALA A 18 1.14 -1.85 -6.02
N VAL A 19 0.26 -2.68 -6.58
CA VAL A 19 -1.13 -2.28 -6.91
C VAL A 19 -1.94 -1.92 -5.67
N VAL A 20 -1.61 -2.51 -4.51
CA VAL A 20 -2.23 -2.20 -3.22
C VAL A 20 -1.52 -1.03 -2.52
N LEU A 21 -0.20 -0.92 -2.69
CA LEU A 21 0.63 0.12 -2.06
C LEU A 21 0.31 1.52 -2.56
N VAL A 22 0.12 1.70 -3.88
CA VAL A 22 -0.23 3.02 -4.43
C VAL A 22 -1.51 3.60 -3.79
N PRO A 23 -2.67 2.90 -3.81
CA PRO A 23 -3.87 3.43 -3.17
C PRO A 23 -3.72 3.56 -1.66
N LEU A 24 -2.98 2.67 -0.98
CA LEU A 24 -2.69 2.83 0.45
C LEU A 24 -1.91 4.10 0.76
N LEU A 25 -0.88 4.41 -0.03
CA LEU A 25 -0.07 5.62 0.12
C LEU A 25 -0.91 6.87 -0.16
N VAL A 26 -1.69 6.87 -1.23
CA VAL A 26 -2.57 7.99 -1.59
C VAL A 26 -3.63 8.21 -0.52
N GLU A 27 -4.23 7.14 0.01
CA GLU A 27 -5.23 7.23 1.08
C GLU A 27 -4.60 7.68 2.41
N GLY A 28 -3.38 7.22 2.71
CA GLY A 28 -2.58 7.74 3.82
C GLY A 28 -2.31 9.24 3.69
N LEU A 29 -1.90 9.70 2.51
CA LEU A 29 -1.68 11.12 2.24
C LEU A 29 -2.96 11.94 2.39
N LYS A 30 -4.10 11.45 1.89
CA LYS A 30 -5.41 12.09 2.11
C LYS A 30 -5.75 12.21 3.60
N ARG A 31 -5.50 11.16 4.38
CA ARG A 31 -5.71 11.18 5.85
C ARG A 31 -4.79 12.17 6.57
N LEU A 32 -3.62 12.46 6.01
CA LEU A 32 -2.69 13.49 6.52
C LEU A 32 -3.07 14.92 6.08
N GLY A 33 -4.16 15.10 5.33
CA GLY A 33 -4.67 16.41 4.92
C GLY A 33 -4.41 16.78 3.45
N MET A 34 -3.96 15.83 2.62
CA MET A 34 -3.81 16.08 1.18
C MET A 34 -5.18 16.36 0.52
N PRO A 35 -5.35 17.49 -0.19
CA PRO A 35 -6.58 17.79 -0.91
C PRO A 35 -6.87 16.74 -2.00
N SER A 36 -8.15 16.37 -2.17
CA SER A 36 -8.57 15.30 -3.09
C SER A 36 -8.19 15.54 -4.55
N GLN A 37 -8.10 16.80 -4.98
CA GLN A 37 -7.65 17.21 -6.32
C GLN A 37 -6.22 16.74 -6.65
N TRP A 38 -5.39 16.49 -5.63
CA TRP A 38 -4.03 15.98 -5.80
C TRP A 38 -3.94 14.45 -5.81
N ALA A 39 -5.04 13.73 -5.62
CA ALA A 39 -5.02 12.26 -5.52
C ALA A 39 -4.47 11.58 -6.79
N THR A 40 -4.89 12.05 -7.97
CA THR A 40 -4.42 11.51 -9.26
C THR A 40 -2.92 11.76 -9.48
N PRO A 41 -2.41 13.02 -9.41
CA PRO A 41 -0.97 13.24 -9.55
C PRO A 41 -0.16 12.55 -8.45
N ALA A 42 -0.66 12.47 -7.21
CA ALA A 42 0.00 11.72 -6.14
C ALA A 42 0.09 10.22 -6.45
N ALA A 43 -0.95 9.62 -7.05
CA ALA A 43 -0.94 8.23 -7.48
C ALA A 43 0.11 7.98 -8.57
N VAL A 44 0.22 8.89 -9.55
CA VAL A 44 1.23 8.81 -10.62
C VAL A 44 2.63 8.88 -10.03
N VAL A 45 2.89 9.85 -9.15
CA VAL A 45 4.19 10.00 -8.48
C VAL A 45 4.52 8.79 -7.62
N ALA A 46 3.56 8.27 -6.83
CA ALA A 46 3.76 7.08 -6.01
C ALA A 46 4.06 5.84 -6.87
N GLY A 47 3.34 5.67 -7.99
CA GLY A 47 3.60 4.58 -8.94
C GLY A 47 5.01 4.67 -9.55
N ALA A 48 5.42 5.88 -9.96
CA ALA A 48 6.77 6.10 -10.49
C ALA A 48 7.86 5.80 -9.44
N LEU A 49 7.67 6.18 -8.18
CA LEU A 49 8.60 5.88 -7.09
C LEU A 49 8.71 4.38 -6.81
N ILE A 50 7.59 3.65 -6.85
CA ILE A 50 7.59 2.19 -6.67
C ILE A 50 8.28 1.51 -7.85
N ALA A 51 8.05 1.96 -9.08
CA ALA A 51 8.74 1.45 -10.26
C ALA A 51 10.25 1.69 -10.19
N ALA A 52 10.67 2.90 -9.80
CA ALA A 52 12.08 3.23 -9.59
C ALA A 52 12.72 2.39 -8.49
N LEU A 53 11.98 2.13 -7.40
CA LEU A 53 12.45 1.25 -6.32
C LEU A 53 12.61 -0.20 -6.80
N ALA A 54 11.69 -0.70 -7.63
CA ALA A 54 11.80 -2.04 -8.20
C ALA A 54 13.06 -2.18 -9.07
N GLU A 55 13.35 -1.17 -9.90
CA GLU A 55 14.58 -1.14 -10.70
C GLU A 55 15.83 -1.05 -9.81
N ALA A 56 15.80 -0.21 -8.77
CA ALA A 56 16.92 -0.07 -7.83
C ALA A 56 17.24 -1.39 -7.10
N LEU A 57 16.24 -2.22 -6.80
CA LEU A 57 16.45 -3.54 -6.21
C LEU A 57 17.12 -4.55 -7.16
N ALA A 58 16.97 -4.36 -8.47
CA ALA A 58 17.69 -5.16 -9.47
C ALA A 58 19.16 -4.78 -9.55
N ILE A 59 19.48 -3.49 -9.34
CA ILE A 59 20.85 -2.95 -9.36
C ILE A 59 21.59 -3.26 -8.04
N TRP A 60 20.91 -3.09 -6.91
CA TRP A 60 21.45 -3.30 -5.57
C TRP A 60 20.66 -4.38 -4.82
N PRO A 61 20.98 -5.66 -5.02
CA PRO A 61 20.25 -6.74 -4.37
C PRO A 61 20.46 -6.77 -2.84
N GLU A 62 21.57 -6.24 -2.32
CA GLU A 62 21.85 -6.22 -0.87
C GLU A 62 20.81 -5.45 -0.03
N ILE A 63 20.12 -4.46 -0.61
CA ILE A 63 19.11 -3.66 0.10
C ILE A 63 17.72 -4.33 0.12
N ALA A 64 17.52 -5.41 -0.65
CA ALA A 64 16.22 -6.08 -0.78
C ALA A 64 15.59 -6.53 0.56
N PRO A 65 16.34 -7.07 1.54
CA PRO A 65 15.76 -7.44 2.83
C PRO A 65 15.17 -6.24 3.58
N GLY A 66 15.86 -5.10 3.59
CA GLY A 66 15.40 -3.88 4.25
C GLY A 66 14.13 -3.32 3.58
N VAL A 67 14.09 -3.31 2.25
CA VAL A 67 12.91 -2.86 1.49
C VAL A 67 11.71 -3.78 1.73
N ARG A 68 11.91 -5.10 1.80
CA ARG A 68 10.83 -6.04 2.12
C ARG A 68 10.21 -5.77 3.50
N ILE A 69 11.05 -5.51 4.51
CA ILE A 69 10.58 -5.18 5.86
C ILE A 69 9.77 -3.87 5.85
N LEU A 70 10.28 -2.83 5.17
CA LEU A 70 9.58 -1.55 5.06
C LEU A 70 8.21 -1.69 4.39
N LEU A 71 8.14 -2.39 3.25
CA LEU A 71 6.89 -2.61 2.54
C LEU A 71 5.91 -3.45 3.37
N ALA A 72 6.38 -4.50 4.04
CA ALA A 72 5.56 -5.29 4.94
C ALA A 72 5.01 -4.44 6.09
N ALA A 73 5.82 -3.57 6.70
CA ALA A 73 5.38 -2.66 7.76
C ALA A 73 4.31 -1.67 7.28
N ILE A 74 4.46 -1.13 6.05
CA ILE A 74 3.45 -0.25 5.44
C ILE A 74 2.14 -1.02 5.23
N VAL A 75 2.19 -2.17 4.56
CA VAL A 75 0.98 -2.96 4.26
C VAL A 75 0.29 -3.42 5.54
N LEU A 76 1.03 -3.92 6.52
CA LEU A 76 0.48 -4.36 7.80
C LEU A 76 -0.02 -3.19 8.64
N GLY A 77 0.71 -2.07 8.70
CA GLY A 77 0.30 -0.89 9.46
C GLY A 77 -0.98 -0.27 8.92
N PHE A 78 -1.04 -0.06 7.61
CA PHE A 78 -2.26 0.42 6.96
C PHE A 78 -3.40 -0.60 7.01
N GLY A 79 -3.10 -1.88 6.77
CA GLY A 79 -4.08 -2.97 6.87
C GLY A 79 -4.71 -3.06 8.26
N ALA A 80 -3.89 -3.03 9.31
CA ALA A 80 -4.36 -2.99 10.70
C ALA A 80 -5.20 -1.74 10.96
N SER A 81 -4.77 -0.56 10.50
CA SER A 81 -5.54 0.69 10.65
C SER A 81 -6.92 0.63 9.95
N GLY A 82 -7.00 -0.02 8.80
CA GLY A 82 -8.23 -0.27 8.06
C GLY A 82 -9.17 -1.19 8.84
N VAL A 83 -8.65 -2.30 9.34
CA VAL A 83 -9.40 -3.25 10.18
C VAL A 83 -9.94 -2.54 11.43
N TYR A 84 -9.13 -1.78 12.17
CA TYR A 84 -9.61 -1.02 13.33
C TYR A 84 -10.75 -0.07 13.00
N SER A 85 -10.68 0.61 11.84
CA SER A 85 -11.73 1.54 11.42
C SER A 85 -13.06 0.85 11.11
N GLN A 86 -13.01 -0.31 10.44
CA GLN A 86 -14.20 -1.11 10.13
C GLN A 86 -14.82 -1.70 11.39
N THR A 87 -14.02 -2.25 12.31
CA THR A 87 -14.51 -2.83 13.56
C THR A 87 -15.18 -1.77 14.45
N ARG A 88 -14.64 -0.55 14.49
CA ARG A 88 -15.24 0.58 15.22
C ARG A 88 -16.56 1.03 14.59
N ALA A 89 -16.65 1.07 13.27
CA ALA A 89 -17.88 1.43 12.56
C ALA A 89 -18.97 0.37 12.77
N TYR A 90 -18.61 -0.91 12.68
CA TYR A 90 -19.52 -2.04 12.91
C TYR A 90 -20.11 -2.03 14.33
N ARG A 91 -19.27 -1.84 15.37
CA ARG A 91 -19.75 -1.71 16.75
C ARG A 91 -20.70 -0.53 16.96
N ARG A 92 -20.46 0.60 16.27
CA ARG A 92 -21.35 1.77 16.34
C ARG A 92 -22.70 1.51 15.68
N GLY A 93 -22.73 0.76 14.58
CA GLY A 93 -23.97 0.34 13.92
C GLY A 93 -24.81 -0.59 14.80
N GLN A 94 -24.19 -1.60 15.42
CA GLN A 94 -24.89 -2.53 16.31
C GLN A 94 -25.51 -1.85 17.54
N ALA A 95 -24.81 -0.89 18.14
CA ALA A 95 -25.32 -0.13 19.28
C ALA A 95 -26.50 0.80 18.91
N ALA A 96 -26.57 1.26 17.66
CA ALA A 96 -27.68 2.07 17.18
C ALA A 96 -28.94 1.26 16.85
N ASP A 97 -28.79 -0.01 16.46
CA ASP A 97 -29.91 -0.93 16.25
C ASP A 97 -30.53 -1.40 17.58
N HIS A 98 -29.71 -1.71 18.59
CA HIS A 98 -30.20 -2.18 19.90
C HIS A 98 -30.86 -1.08 20.76
N GLY A 99 -30.80 0.19 20.35
CA GLY A 99 -31.50 1.30 21.01
C GLY A 99 -32.88 1.62 20.42
N ARG A 100 -33.33 0.83 19.44
CA ARG A 100 -34.64 0.97 18.77
C ARG A 100 -35.66 -0.11 19.15
N ASP A 101 -35.26 -1.05 20.00
CA ASP A 101 -36.11 -2.07 20.62
C ASP A 101 -36.48 -1.67 22.06
#